data_AF-A0A1G3FL78-F1
#
_entry.id   AF-A0A1G3FL78-F1
#
_cell.length_a   1.000
_cell.length_b   1.000
_cell.length_c   1.000
_cell.angle_alpha   90.00
_cell.angle_beta   90.00
_cell.angle_gamma   90.00
#
_symmetry.space_group_name_H-M   'P 1'
#
loop_
_entity.id
_entity.type
_entity.pdbx_description
1 polymer ?
#
loop_
_entity_poly.entity_id
_entity_poly.type
_entity_poly.pdbx_seq_one_letter_code
_entity_poly.pdbx_strand_id
1 'polypeptide(L)'
;MEISCTEVSPLPPALLLPEAGRPAPGLRASAGIIAAYFVLQFAVGIAFALAIGVMAALSPTGPGIDAAIRTTLGQPAMQALVAILSLGVAAPLTLWRARRTWPQLWLLARPPGFGFTPPRHLSFFALAVAAGLAAPILGSLLTQWLAHGHTVTQDIQQIGGNTPLGLRIPLVLVVVCVGPLVEELLFRGVLLSALMKRAHVGWAVAGSSLLFALVHLPGLQYQWYALPNLILLALLLAGLRLRSGSIWPAVLAHGANNLLAVAVWFVAINPPG
;
A
#
# COMPACT_ATOMS: atom_id res chain seq x y z
N MET A 1 1.42 38.29 -53.45
CA MET A 1 0.61 38.24 -52.22
C MET A 1 0.37 36.77 -51.95
N GLU A 2 1.34 36.11 -51.31
CA GLU A 2 1.29 34.68 -51.01
C GLU A 2 0.62 34.49 -49.64
N ILE A 3 -0.42 33.66 -49.61
CA ILE A 3 -1.20 33.37 -48.43
C ILE A 3 -0.41 32.39 -47.57
N SER A 4 -0.03 32.84 -46.37
CA SER A 4 0.60 32.05 -45.32
C SER A 4 -0.38 30.98 -44.81
N CYS A 5 -0.04 29.71 -45.00
CA CYS A 5 -0.72 28.59 -44.34
C CYS A 5 -0.34 28.61 -42.85
N THR A 6 -1.27 29.02 -42.01
CA THR A 6 -1.15 28.93 -40.55
C THR A 6 -1.11 27.46 -40.12
N GLU A 7 -0.01 27.07 -39.49
CA GLU A 7 0.11 25.80 -38.77
C GLU A 7 -0.95 25.74 -37.66
N VAL A 8 -1.89 24.80 -37.79
CA VAL A 8 -2.81 24.44 -36.71
C VAL A 8 -2.01 23.70 -35.65
N SER A 9 -1.87 24.30 -34.47
CA SER A 9 -1.26 23.68 -33.30
C SER A 9 -1.99 22.37 -32.95
N PRO A 10 -1.29 21.24 -32.73
CA PRO A 10 -1.97 20.00 -32.39
C PRO A 10 -2.61 20.12 -31.00
N LEU A 11 -3.90 19.79 -30.92
CA LEU A 11 -4.65 19.67 -29.66
C LEU A 11 -3.86 18.79 -28.65
N PRO A 12 -3.90 19.12 -27.35
CA PRO A 12 -3.29 18.27 -26.33
C PRO A 12 -3.89 16.87 -26.43
N PRO A 13 -3.09 15.79 -26.20
CA PRO A 13 -3.59 14.44 -26.35
C PRO A 13 -4.74 14.26 -25.36
N ALA A 14 -5.95 14.11 -25.91
CA ALA A 14 -7.09 13.58 -25.19
C ALA A 14 -6.62 12.35 -24.41
N LEU A 15 -7.18 12.14 -23.22
CA LEU A 15 -7.02 10.91 -22.42
C LEU A 15 -7.45 9.71 -23.27
N LEU A 16 -6.53 9.24 -24.12
CA LEU A 16 -6.75 8.15 -25.05
C LEU A 16 -7.06 6.91 -24.22
N LEU A 17 -8.20 6.30 -24.53
CA LEU A 17 -8.57 4.98 -24.07
C LEU A 17 -7.37 4.01 -24.29
N PRO A 18 -7.21 3.00 -23.43
CA PRO A 18 -6.14 2.00 -23.60
C PRO A 18 -6.13 1.48 -25.04
N GLU A 19 -4.94 1.40 -25.65
CA GLU A 19 -4.73 0.85 -27.00
C GLU A 19 -5.53 -0.45 -27.16
N ALA A 20 -6.55 -0.40 -28.01
CA ALA A 20 -7.44 -1.52 -28.27
C ALA A 20 -6.61 -2.72 -28.73
N GLY A 21 -6.62 -3.81 -27.95
CA GLY A 21 -6.00 -5.09 -28.34
C GLY A 21 -5.05 -5.73 -27.33
N ARG A 22 -4.57 -5.02 -26.30
CA ARG A 22 -3.69 -5.65 -25.29
C ARG A 22 -4.47 -6.33 -24.14
N PRO A 23 -4.19 -7.60 -23.79
CA PRO A 23 -4.89 -8.29 -22.72
C PRO A 23 -4.52 -7.76 -21.33
N ALA A 24 -5.26 -6.78 -20.81
CA ALA A 24 -5.21 -6.40 -19.38
C ALA A 24 -5.75 -7.50 -18.46
N PRO A 25 -5.44 -7.44 -17.14
CA PRO A 25 -6.06 -8.30 -16.14
C PRO A 25 -7.59 -8.18 -16.18
N GLY A 26 -8.28 -9.31 -16.01
CA GLY A 26 -9.72 -9.31 -15.80
C GLY A 26 -10.06 -9.08 -14.33
N LEU A 27 -11.23 -8.49 -14.03
CA LEU A 27 -11.64 -8.17 -12.65
C LEU A 27 -11.54 -9.36 -11.69
N ARG A 28 -11.95 -10.57 -12.12
CA ARG A 28 -11.84 -11.79 -11.31
C ARG A 28 -10.40 -12.13 -10.97
N ALA A 29 -9.49 -12.00 -11.93
CA ALA A 29 -8.08 -12.27 -11.69
C ALA A 29 -7.43 -11.19 -10.80
N SER A 30 -7.82 -9.92 -10.97
CA SER A 30 -7.38 -8.81 -10.12
C SER A 30 -7.86 -8.98 -8.67
N ALA A 31 -9.15 -9.28 -8.47
CA ALA A 31 -9.70 -9.57 -7.15
C ALA A 31 -9.05 -10.81 -6.54
N GLY A 32 -8.82 -11.86 -7.34
CA GLY A 32 -8.20 -13.11 -6.89
C GLY A 32 -6.77 -12.93 -6.39
N ILE A 33 -5.93 -12.15 -7.09
CA ILE A 33 -4.55 -11.90 -6.63
C ILE A 33 -4.49 -11.00 -5.39
N ILE A 34 -5.39 -10.01 -5.29
CA ILE A 34 -5.51 -9.15 -4.10
C ILE A 34 -5.96 -9.98 -2.89
N ALA A 35 -7.02 -10.77 -3.04
CA ALA A 35 -7.51 -11.63 -1.97
C ALA A 35 -6.44 -12.65 -1.55
N ALA A 36 -5.74 -13.26 -2.52
CA ALA A 36 -4.66 -14.19 -2.23
C ALA A 36 -3.52 -13.53 -1.45
N TYR A 37 -3.16 -12.28 -1.73
CA TYR A 37 -2.13 -11.55 -0.98
C TYR A 37 -2.51 -11.39 0.50
N PHE A 38 -3.71 -10.88 0.79
CA PHE A 38 -4.16 -10.68 2.18
C PHE A 38 -4.41 -12.00 2.92
N VAL A 39 -5.00 -12.99 2.25
CA VAL A 39 -5.18 -14.34 2.83
C VAL A 39 -3.83 -14.98 3.15
N LEU A 40 -2.84 -14.81 2.28
CA LEU A 40 -1.49 -15.34 2.50
C LEU A 40 -0.81 -14.64 3.68
N GLN A 41 -0.92 -13.32 3.80
CA GLN A 41 -0.40 -12.61 4.97
C GLN A 41 -1.02 -13.12 6.26
N PHE A 42 -2.35 -13.27 6.30
CA PHE A 42 -3.07 -13.76 7.47
C PHE A 42 -2.68 -15.20 7.81
N ALA A 43 -2.64 -16.10 6.81
CA ALA A 43 -2.29 -17.50 7.00
C ALA A 43 -0.85 -17.67 7.47
N VAL A 44 0.10 -16.96 6.86
CA VAL A 44 1.52 -16.97 7.28
C VAL A 44 1.65 -16.38 8.69
N GLY A 45 0.93 -15.31 8.99
CA GLY A 45 0.94 -14.70 10.31
C GLY A 45 0.43 -15.63 11.40
N ILE A 46 -0.68 -16.33 11.17
CA ILE A 46 -1.20 -17.36 12.07
C ILE A 46 -0.20 -18.51 12.23
N ALA A 47 0.39 -18.99 11.13
CA ALA A 47 1.34 -20.10 11.19
C ALA A 47 2.54 -19.76 12.08
N PHE A 48 3.13 -18.57 11.92
CA PHE A 48 4.23 -18.12 12.78
C PHE A 48 3.77 -17.89 14.22
N ALA A 49 2.61 -17.26 14.42
CA ALA A 49 2.02 -17.05 15.74
C ALA A 49 1.85 -18.37 16.51
N LEU A 50 1.30 -19.41 15.86
CA LEU A 50 1.12 -20.73 16.45
C LEU A 50 2.45 -21.43 16.71
N ALA A 51 3.38 -21.42 15.75
CA ALA A 51 4.68 -22.05 15.91
C ALA A 51 5.43 -21.47 17.13
N ILE A 52 5.41 -20.15 17.27
CA ILE A 52 6.05 -19.45 18.40
C ILE A 52 5.31 -19.74 19.70
N GLY A 53 3.98 -19.70 19.72
CA GLY A 53 3.19 -20.05 20.90
C GLY A 53 3.48 -21.47 21.41
N VAL A 54 3.61 -22.44 20.50
CA VAL A 54 3.99 -23.82 20.84
C VAL A 54 5.42 -23.89 21.37
N MET A 55 6.39 -23.24 20.72
CA MET A 55 7.78 -23.20 21.23
C MET A 55 7.88 -22.59 22.63
N ALA A 56 7.10 -21.53 22.91
CA ALA A 56 7.05 -20.91 24.23
C ALA A 56 6.42 -21.83 25.28
N ALA A 57 5.34 -22.54 24.93
CA ALA A 57 4.67 -23.48 25.83
C ALA A 57 5.50 -24.73 26.16
N LEU A 58 6.37 -25.15 25.24
CA LEU A 58 7.30 -26.27 25.45
C LEU A 58 8.56 -25.86 26.24
N SER A 59 8.73 -24.57 26.55
CA SER A 59 9.89 -24.12 27.32
C SER A 59 9.80 -24.60 28.79
N PRO A 60 10.91 -24.99 29.43
CA PRO A 60 10.89 -25.60 30.78
C PRO A 60 10.27 -24.73 31.88
N THR A 61 10.23 -23.41 31.66
CA THR A 61 9.65 -22.41 32.56
C THR A 61 8.41 -21.74 31.97
N GLY A 62 7.88 -22.29 30.88
CA GLY A 62 6.80 -21.71 30.10
C GLY A 62 5.44 -21.78 30.81
N PRO A 63 4.59 -20.75 30.67
CA PRO A 63 3.19 -20.90 31.04
C PRO A 63 2.53 -21.96 30.13
N GLY A 64 1.46 -22.61 30.60
CA GLY A 64 0.69 -23.56 29.78
C GLY A 64 0.24 -22.95 28.45
N ILE A 65 -0.04 -23.79 27.45
CA ILE A 65 -0.23 -23.40 26.03
C ILE A 65 -1.14 -22.17 25.86
N ASP A 66 -2.29 -22.12 26.53
CA ASP A 66 -3.24 -21.00 26.39
C ASP A 66 -2.69 -19.66 26.92
N ALA A 67 -1.94 -19.71 28.02
CA ALA A 67 -1.33 -18.53 28.62
C ALA A 67 -0.07 -18.11 27.82
N ALA A 68 0.69 -19.06 27.28
CA ALA A 68 1.80 -18.78 26.37
C ALA A 68 1.30 -18.09 25.09
N ILE A 69 0.27 -18.62 24.44
CA ILE A 69 -0.29 -18.03 23.22
C ILE A 69 -0.78 -16.60 23.47
N ARG A 70 -1.56 -16.36 24.54
CA ARG A 70 -2.07 -15.01 24.83
C ARG A 70 -0.96 -14.02 25.18
N THR A 71 0.01 -14.44 26.01
CA THR A 71 1.10 -13.54 26.43
C THR A 71 2.10 -13.28 25.31
N THR A 72 2.42 -14.29 24.50
CA THR A 72 3.36 -14.15 23.38
C THR A 72 2.76 -13.35 22.23
N LEU A 73 1.49 -13.58 21.84
CA LEU A 73 0.87 -12.85 20.73
C LEU A 73 0.47 -11.40 21.07
N GLY A 74 0.27 -11.11 22.34
CA GLY A 74 0.02 -9.74 22.82
C GLY A 74 1.27 -8.85 22.84
N GLN A 75 2.47 -9.43 22.71
CA GLN A 75 3.71 -8.65 22.75
C GLN A 75 3.93 -7.88 21.44
N PRO A 76 4.22 -6.56 21.50
CA PRO A 76 4.53 -5.76 20.31
C PRO A 76 5.68 -6.31 19.47
N ALA A 77 6.71 -6.88 20.12
CA ALA A 77 7.80 -7.57 19.44
C ALA A 77 7.31 -8.74 18.57
N MET A 78 6.33 -9.50 19.06
CA MET A 78 5.74 -10.62 18.33
C MET A 78 4.90 -10.16 17.15
N GLN A 79 4.08 -9.11 17.36
CA GLN A 79 3.29 -8.50 16.29
C GLN A 79 4.19 -7.95 15.18
N ALA A 80 5.30 -7.29 15.54
CA ALA A 80 6.31 -6.82 14.60
C ALA A 80 6.94 -7.99 13.82
N LEU A 81 7.34 -9.06 14.51
CA LEU A 81 7.94 -10.24 13.88
C LEU A 81 6.97 -10.93 12.92
N VAL A 82 5.72 -11.13 13.33
CA VAL A 82 4.64 -11.68 12.50
C VAL A 82 4.40 -10.80 11.26
N ALA A 83 4.41 -9.48 11.41
CA ALA A 83 4.26 -8.56 10.28
C ALA A 83 5.46 -8.66 9.30
N ILE A 84 6.70 -8.68 9.81
CA ILE A 84 7.92 -8.83 9.01
C ILE A 84 7.88 -10.14 8.22
N LEU A 85 7.59 -11.25 8.89
CA LEU A 85 7.59 -12.57 8.28
C LEU A 85 6.44 -12.75 7.29
N SER A 86 5.24 -12.28 7.62
CA SER A 86 4.08 -12.37 6.72
C SER A 86 4.28 -11.54 5.45
N LEU A 87 4.79 -10.31 5.55
CA LEU A 87 5.17 -9.51 4.38
C LEU A 87 6.34 -10.15 3.61
N GLY A 88 7.36 -10.64 4.32
CA GLY A 88 8.54 -11.29 3.74
C GLY A 88 8.21 -12.52 2.90
N VAL A 89 7.11 -13.22 3.17
CA VAL A 89 6.61 -14.33 2.35
C VAL A 89 5.58 -13.88 1.32
N ALA A 90 4.60 -13.09 1.75
CA ALA A 90 3.46 -12.76 0.90
C ALA A 90 3.83 -11.83 -0.26
N ALA A 91 4.71 -10.86 -0.03
CA ALA A 91 5.12 -9.92 -1.06
C ALA A 91 5.89 -10.60 -2.22
N PRO A 92 6.98 -11.37 -1.97
CA PRO A 92 7.69 -12.06 -3.05
C PRO A 92 6.80 -13.05 -3.81
N LEU A 93 5.94 -13.81 -3.12
CA LEU A 93 5.06 -14.78 -3.79
C LEU A 93 4.04 -14.07 -4.68
N THR A 94 3.51 -12.93 -4.22
CA THR A 94 2.58 -12.11 -5.00
C THR A 94 3.26 -11.50 -6.23
N LEU A 95 4.47 -10.96 -6.06
CA LEU A 95 5.28 -10.43 -7.17
C LEU A 95 5.60 -11.53 -8.19
N TRP A 96 6.04 -12.69 -7.73
CA TRP A 96 6.33 -13.85 -8.57
C TRP A 96 5.09 -14.31 -9.34
N ARG A 97 3.95 -14.44 -8.66
CA ARG A 97 2.68 -14.82 -9.29
C ARG A 97 2.25 -13.79 -10.33
N ALA A 98 2.25 -12.51 -10.00
CA ALA A 98 1.94 -11.43 -10.94
C ALA A 98 2.88 -11.41 -12.15
N ARG A 99 4.17 -11.74 -11.96
CA ARG A 99 5.18 -11.82 -13.02
C ARG A 99 4.92 -12.98 -13.96
N ARG A 100 4.56 -14.15 -13.41
CA ARG A 100 4.18 -15.34 -14.17
C ARG A 100 2.86 -15.17 -14.92
N THR A 101 1.87 -14.53 -14.30
CA THR A 101 0.52 -14.38 -14.90
C THR A 101 0.50 -13.31 -16.00
N TRP A 102 1.22 -12.20 -15.85
CA TRP A 102 1.18 -11.07 -16.80
C TRP A 102 2.55 -10.56 -17.24
N PRO A 103 3.46 -11.40 -17.76
CA PRO A 103 4.85 -11.01 -18.01
C PRO A 103 4.99 -9.79 -18.95
N GLN A 104 4.10 -9.68 -19.94
CA GLN A 104 4.16 -8.61 -20.95
C GLN A 104 3.69 -7.25 -20.44
N LEU A 105 2.97 -7.18 -19.31
CA LEU A 105 2.39 -5.93 -18.81
C LEU A 105 3.35 -5.11 -17.93
N TRP A 106 4.41 -5.72 -17.41
CA TRP A 106 5.27 -5.08 -16.40
C TRP A 106 5.92 -3.79 -16.91
N LEU A 107 6.53 -3.86 -18.10
CA LEU A 107 7.29 -2.76 -18.69
C LEU A 107 6.42 -1.82 -19.53
N LEU A 108 5.11 -2.01 -19.56
CA LEU A 108 4.21 -1.10 -20.26
C LEU A 108 3.86 0.07 -19.32
N ALA A 109 4.18 1.30 -19.76
CA ALA A 109 4.03 2.51 -18.95
C ALA A 109 2.56 2.85 -18.66
N ARG A 110 1.69 2.80 -19.67
CA ARG A 110 0.26 3.16 -19.53
C ARG A 110 -0.58 1.91 -19.26
N PRO A 111 -1.67 2.02 -18.46
CA PRO A 111 -2.68 0.97 -18.36
C PRO A 111 -3.09 0.51 -19.77
N PRO A 112 -3.12 -0.81 -20.04
CA PRO A 112 -3.17 -1.89 -19.06
C PRO A 112 -1.82 -2.36 -18.47
N GLY A 113 -0.72 -1.69 -18.80
CA GLY A 113 0.59 -1.93 -18.22
C GLY A 113 0.71 -1.60 -16.74
N PHE A 114 1.65 -2.25 -16.05
CA PHE A 114 1.89 -2.04 -14.62
C PHE A 114 2.83 -0.86 -14.33
N GLY A 115 3.59 -0.39 -15.33
CA GLY A 115 4.40 0.83 -15.21
C GLY A 115 5.71 0.64 -14.45
N PHE A 116 6.32 -0.55 -14.48
CA PHE A 116 7.70 -0.76 -14.03
C PHE A 116 8.70 -0.18 -15.05
N THR A 117 8.57 1.12 -15.29
CA THR A 117 9.41 1.91 -16.19
C THR A 117 9.79 3.21 -15.50
N PRO A 118 10.85 3.90 -15.93
CA PRO A 118 11.11 5.27 -15.48
C PRO A 118 9.89 6.19 -15.74
N PRO A 119 9.65 7.20 -14.88
CA PRO A 119 8.60 8.19 -15.13
C PRO A 119 8.96 9.06 -16.34
N ARG A 120 7.94 9.65 -16.98
CA ARG A 120 8.13 10.58 -18.11
C ARG A 120 9.09 11.74 -17.81
N HIS A 121 9.04 12.25 -16.58
CA HIS A 121 9.88 13.32 -16.08
C HIS A 121 10.34 13.00 -14.65
N LEU A 122 11.60 13.31 -14.32
CA LEU A 122 12.16 13.05 -13.00
C LEU A 122 11.52 13.92 -11.89
N SER A 123 10.92 15.05 -12.26
CA SER A 123 10.17 15.92 -11.33
C SER A 123 9.01 15.19 -10.63
N PHE A 124 8.50 14.09 -11.20
CA PHE A 124 7.52 13.25 -10.53
C PHE A 124 8.03 12.62 -9.24
N PHE A 125 9.34 12.43 -9.06
CA PHE A 125 9.88 11.97 -7.77
C PHE A 125 9.83 13.06 -6.71
N ALA A 126 10.17 14.31 -7.06
CA ALA A 126 10.03 15.44 -6.15
C ALA A 126 8.56 15.66 -5.76
N LEU A 127 7.66 15.60 -6.75
CA LEU A 127 6.22 15.66 -6.50
C LEU A 127 5.72 14.50 -5.64
N ALA A 128 6.25 13.28 -5.84
CA ALA A 128 5.89 12.11 -5.04
C ALA A 128 6.29 12.28 -3.57
N VAL A 129 7.50 12.75 -3.29
CA VAL A 129 7.94 13.02 -1.92
C VAL A 129 7.06 14.11 -1.29
N ALA A 130 6.84 15.23 -1.99
CA ALA A 130 5.99 16.30 -1.49
C ALA A 130 4.56 15.81 -1.21
N ALA A 131 3.96 15.04 -2.12
CA ALA A 131 2.63 14.47 -1.95
C ALA A 131 2.57 13.46 -0.80
N GLY A 132 3.57 12.60 -0.67
CA GLY A 132 3.66 11.61 0.41
C GLY A 132 3.81 12.23 1.80
N LEU A 133 4.51 13.37 1.91
CA LEU A 133 4.62 14.12 3.16
C LEU A 133 3.37 14.97 3.47
N ALA A 134 2.72 15.53 2.44
CA ALA A 134 1.53 16.36 2.61
C ALA A 134 0.25 15.54 2.89
N ALA A 135 0.10 14.37 2.26
CA ALA A 135 -1.08 13.51 2.39
C ALA A 135 -1.47 13.19 3.84
N PRO A 136 -0.58 12.75 4.74
CA PRO A 136 -0.94 12.44 6.12
C PRO A 136 -1.31 13.69 6.93
N ILE A 137 -0.73 14.85 6.61
CA ILE A 137 -1.10 16.13 7.25
C ILE A 137 -2.53 16.50 6.87
N LEU A 138 -2.83 16.55 5.57
CA LEU A 138 -4.18 16.86 5.08
C LEU A 138 -5.21 15.82 5.54
N GLY A 139 -4.83 14.54 5.49
CA GLY A 139 -5.67 13.43 5.90
C GLY A 139 -5.96 13.41 7.39
N SER A 140 -5.00 13.78 8.24
CA SER A 140 -5.22 13.88 9.69
C SER A 140 -6.15 15.03 10.05
N LEU A 141 -6.06 16.19 9.39
CA LEU A 141 -7.03 17.28 9.57
C LEU A 141 -8.45 16.83 9.23
N LEU A 142 -8.62 16.14 8.10
CA LEU A 142 -9.91 15.59 7.69
C LEU A 142 -10.42 14.53 8.69
N THR A 143 -9.53 13.64 9.13
CA THR A 143 -9.86 12.59 10.09
C THR A 143 -10.28 13.17 11.43
N GLN A 144 -9.55 14.17 11.95
CA GLN A 144 -9.87 14.83 13.22
C GLN A 144 -11.21 15.56 13.15
N TRP A 145 -11.49 16.23 12.04
CA TRP A 145 -12.78 16.87 11.81
C TRP A 145 -13.93 15.85 11.85
N LEU A 146 -13.77 14.69 11.20
CA LEU A 146 -14.78 13.61 11.22
C LEU A 146 -14.85 12.85 12.54
N ALA A 147 -13.74 12.72 13.25
CA ALA A 147 -13.65 11.97 14.50
C ALA A 147 -14.35 12.68 15.66
N HIS A 148 -14.70 13.97 15.56
CA HIS A 148 -15.40 14.73 16.60
C HIS A 148 -14.79 14.56 18.01
N GLY A 149 -13.45 14.47 18.09
CA GLY A 149 -12.72 14.29 19.35
C GLY A 149 -12.45 12.84 19.77
N HIS A 150 -12.90 11.84 19.02
CA HIS A 150 -12.52 10.45 19.24
C HIS A 150 -11.03 10.20 18.93
N THR A 151 -10.39 9.33 19.73
CA THR A 151 -9.01 8.91 19.48
C THR A 151 -8.94 8.10 18.19
N VAL A 152 -7.96 8.43 17.35
CA VAL A 152 -7.66 7.68 16.12
C VAL A 152 -6.52 6.73 16.47
N THR A 153 -6.80 5.44 16.50
CA THR A 153 -5.78 4.41 16.78
C THR A 153 -5.39 3.72 15.49
N GLN A 154 -4.10 3.61 15.25
CA GLN A 154 -3.55 2.83 14.15
C GLN A 154 -2.66 1.74 14.74
N ASP A 155 -2.93 0.49 14.40
CA ASP A 155 -2.18 -0.66 14.95
C ASP A 155 -0.67 -0.51 14.70
N ILE A 156 -0.30 -0.04 13.52
CA ILE A 156 1.10 0.25 13.14
C ILE A 156 1.75 1.22 14.15
N GLN A 157 1.08 2.30 14.56
CA GLN A 157 1.65 3.26 15.52
C GLN A 157 1.89 2.62 16.90
N GLN A 158 0.96 1.78 17.36
CA GLN A 158 1.05 1.12 18.68
C GLN A 158 2.11 0.00 18.72
N ILE A 159 2.27 -0.73 17.62
CA ILE A 159 3.25 -1.82 17.50
C ILE A 159 4.68 -1.28 17.61
N GLY A 160 5.02 -0.25 16.83
CA GLY A 160 6.43 0.14 16.71
C GLY A 160 7.02 0.86 17.92
N GLY A 161 6.24 1.69 18.62
CA GLY A 161 6.71 2.39 19.83
C GLY A 161 7.14 1.46 20.96
N ASN A 162 6.51 0.28 21.04
CA ASN A 162 6.77 -0.71 22.08
C ASN A 162 7.63 -1.90 21.61
N THR A 163 8.08 -1.89 20.34
CA THR A 163 8.92 -2.94 19.75
C THR A 163 10.40 -2.69 20.11
N PRO A 164 11.21 -3.72 20.41
CA PRO A 164 12.66 -3.57 20.61
C PRO A 164 13.37 -3.01 19.37
N LEU A 165 14.40 -2.19 19.56
CA LEU A 165 15.09 -1.49 18.47
C LEU A 165 15.58 -2.43 17.34
N GLY A 166 16.06 -3.63 17.70
CA GLY A 166 16.51 -4.64 16.74
C GLY A 166 15.43 -5.12 15.77
N LEU A 167 14.16 -5.08 16.15
CA LEU A 167 13.02 -5.42 15.30
C LEU A 167 12.39 -4.18 14.63
N ARG A 168 12.63 -2.96 15.15
CA ARG A 168 12.10 -1.72 14.54
C ARG A 168 12.66 -1.47 13.15
N ILE A 169 13.97 -1.64 12.95
CA ILE A 169 14.62 -1.40 11.65
C ILE A 169 14.03 -2.31 10.55
N PRO A 170 14.01 -3.66 10.69
CA PRO A 170 13.41 -4.51 9.68
C PRO A 170 11.91 -4.25 9.51
N LEU A 171 11.18 -3.89 10.58
CA LEU A 171 9.77 -3.51 10.49
C LEU A 171 9.57 -2.25 9.62
N VAL A 172 10.39 -1.22 9.82
CA VAL A 172 10.36 0.00 9.00
C VAL A 172 10.63 -0.35 7.53
N LEU A 173 11.62 -1.19 7.24
CA LEU A 173 11.94 -1.57 5.86
C LEU A 173 10.75 -2.26 5.17
N VAL A 174 10.07 -3.20 5.84
CA VAL A 174 8.91 -3.86 5.23
C VAL A 174 7.71 -2.91 5.08
N VAL A 175 7.44 -2.04 6.06
CA VAL A 175 6.29 -1.11 6.03
C VAL A 175 6.49 0.05 5.05
N VAL A 176 7.72 0.54 4.89
CA VAL A 176 8.04 1.71 4.05
C VAL A 176 8.39 1.32 2.61
N CYS A 177 8.96 0.13 2.40
CA CYS A 177 9.41 -0.28 1.06
C CYS A 177 8.59 -1.44 0.50
N VAL A 178 8.51 -2.55 1.21
CA VAL A 178 7.96 -3.81 0.67
C VAL A 178 6.43 -3.76 0.52
N GLY A 179 5.73 -3.32 1.56
CA GLY A 179 4.27 -3.15 1.55
C GLY A 179 3.83 -2.22 0.41
N PRO A 180 4.32 -0.96 0.37
CA PRO A 180 4.01 -0.02 -0.69
C PRO A 180 4.29 -0.55 -2.10
N LEU A 181 5.41 -1.26 -2.31
CA LEU A 181 5.72 -1.84 -3.62
C LEU A 181 4.63 -2.82 -4.10
N VAL A 182 4.23 -3.76 -3.23
CA VAL A 182 3.25 -4.80 -3.62
C VAL A 182 1.84 -4.23 -3.69
N GLU A 183 1.48 -3.36 -2.76
CA GLU A 183 0.17 -2.72 -2.79
C GLU A 183 0.00 -1.83 -4.02
N GLU A 184 1.00 -1.04 -4.38
CA GLU A 184 0.93 -0.25 -5.61
C GLU A 184 0.85 -1.15 -6.85
N LEU A 185 1.54 -2.31 -6.87
CA LEU A 185 1.37 -3.25 -7.98
C LEU A 185 -0.07 -3.76 -8.06
N LEU A 186 -0.62 -4.20 -6.94
CA LEU A 186 -1.96 -4.78 -6.86
C LEU A 186 -3.05 -3.76 -7.22
N PHE A 187 -2.97 -2.56 -6.67
CA PHE A 187 -4.01 -1.54 -6.85
C PHE A 187 -3.79 -0.69 -8.10
N ARG A 188 -2.56 -0.18 -8.34
CA ARG A 188 -2.27 0.78 -9.43
C ARG A 188 -1.83 0.08 -10.70
N GLY A 189 -1.17 -1.07 -10.57
CA GLY A 189 -0.83 -1.93 -11.71
C GLY A 189 -2.03 -2.77 -12.16
N VAL A 190 -2.53 -3.64 -11.29
CA VAL A 190 -3.46 -4.73 -11.67
C VAL A 190 -4.93 -4.30 -11.63
N LEU A 191 -5.42 -3.80 -10.49
CA LEU A 191 -6.84 -3.47 -10.31
C LEU A 191 -7.27 -2.25 -11.14
N LEU A 192 -6.51 -1.15 -11.07
CA LEU A 192 -6.79 0.05 -11.86
C LEU A 192 -6.83 -0.27 -13.36
N SER A 193 -5.87 -1.05 -13.87
CA SER A 193 -5.87 -1.49 -15.28
C SER A 193 -7.11 -2.32 -15.65
N ALA A 194 -7.59 -3.17 -14.75
CA ALA A 194 -8.80 -3.97 -14.97
C ALA A 194 -10.07 -3.12 -14.94
N LEU A 195 -10.15 -2.13 -14.05
CA LEU A 195 -11.29 -1.20 -13.96
C LEU A 195 -11.35 -0.26 -15.17
N MET A 196 -10.21 0.24 -15.64
CA MET A 196 -10.13 1.11 -16.83
C MET A 196 -10.58 0.44 -18.14
N LYS A 197 -10.71 -0.89 -18.17
CA LYS A 197 -11.34 -1.61 -19.29
C LYS A 197 -12.87 -1.47 -19.34
N ARG A 198 -13.49 -1.16 -18.21
CA ARG A 198 -14.95 -1.24 -18.03
C ARG A 198 -15.59 0.08 -17.66
N ALA A 199 -14.79 1.03 -17.18
CA ALA A 199 -15.25 2.34 -16.77
C ALA A 199 -14.29 3.41 -17.25
N HIS A 200 -14.78 4.64 -17.39
CA HIS A 200 -13.92 5.78 -17.66
C HIS A 200 -12.90 5.97 -16.52
N VAL A 201 -11.83 6.72 -16.80
CA VAL A 201 -10.71 6.91 -15.86
C VAL A 201 -11.13 7.34 -14.46
N GLY A 202 -12.10 8.25 -14.32
CA GLY A 202 -12.56 8.76 -13.02
C GLY A 202 -13.12 7.67 -12.10
N TRP A 203 -14.09 6.89 -12.59
CA TRP A 203 -14.70 5.76 -11.88
C TRP A 203 -13.70 4.63 -11.60
N ALA A 204 -12.76 4.38 -12.52
CA ALA A 204 -11.72 3.39 -12.28
C ALA A 204 -10.77 3.80 -11.14
N VAL A 205 -10.39 5.08 -11.10
CA VAL A 205 -9.61 5.66 -10.01
C VAL A 205 -10.39 5.63 -8.70
N ALA A 206 -11.63 6.11 -8.69
CA ALA A 206 -12.48 6.11 -7.49
C ALA A 206 -12.70 4.69 -6.94
N GLY A 207 -13.04 3.73 -7.81
CA GLY A 207 -13.25 2.33 -7.42
C GLY A 207 -11.99 1.67 -6.89
N SER A 208 -10.84 1.89 -7.53
CA SER A 208 -9.56 1.37 -7.03
C SER A 208 -9.17 1.99 -5.68
N SER A 209 -9.41 3.28 -5.49
CA SER A 209 -9.08 3.98 -4.25
C SER A 209 -10.00 3.59 -3.08
N LEU A 210 -11.29 3.39 -3.36
CA LEU A 210 -12.24 2.90 -2.37
C LEU A 210 -11.87 1.48 -1.92
N LEU A 211 -11.60 0.57 -2.86
CA LEU A 211 -11.19 -0.79 -2.53
C LEU A 211 -9.87 -0.82 -1.75
N PHE A 212 -8.91 0.05 -2.10
CA PHE A 212 -7.69 0.23 -1.32
C PHE A 212 -7.99 0.62 0.12
N ALA A 213 -8.86 1.62 0.36
CA ALA A 213 -9.19 2.03 1.72
C ALA A 213 -9.94 0.93 2.50
N LEU A 214 -10.86 0.22 1.86
CA LEU A 214 -11.68 -0.82 2.50
C LEU A 214 -10.87 -2.02 2.99
N VAL A 215 -9.86 -2.47 2.23
CA VAL A 215 -9.03 -3.61 2.67
C VAL A 215 -8.18 -3.30 3.90
N HIS A 216 -7.97 -2.02 4.22
CA HIS A 216 -7.22 -1.58 5.40
C HIS A 216 -8.09 -1.35 6.64
N LEU A 217 -9.42 -1.40 6.49
CA LEU A 217 -10.36 -1.17 7.59
C LEU A 217 -10.13 -2.07 8.82
N PRO A 218 -9.77 -3.37 8.68
CA PRO A 218 -9.44 -4.21 9.84
C PRO A 218 -8.26 -3.70 10.67
N GLY A 219 -7.20 -3.18 10.03
CA GLY A 219 -6.02 -2.62 10.72
C GLY A 219 -6.22 -1.21 11.28
N LEU A 220 -7.37 -0.59 10.96
CA LEU A 220 -7.86 0.64 11.59
C LEU A 220 -8.85 0.33 12.72
N GLN A 221 -8.95 -0.92 13.18
CA GLN A 221 -9.95 -1.34 14.17
C GLN A 221 -11.38 -0.96 13.77
N TYR A 222 -11.67 -0.97 12.46
CA TYR A 222 -12.95 -0.57 11.87
C TYR A 222 -13.38 0.89 12.15
N GLN A 223 -12.42 1.78 12.47
CA GLN A 223 -12.64 3.21 12.60
C GLN A 223 -12.92 3.86 11.23
N TRP A 224 -14.18 3.85 10.81
CA TRP A 224 -14.62 4.32 9.50
C TRP A 224 -14.22 5.77 9.21
N TYR A 225 -14.09 6.62 10.24
CA TYR A 225 -13.68 8.02 10.11
C TYR A 225 -12.24 8.20 9.61
N ALA A 226 -11.41 7.16 9.64
CA ALA A 226 -10.06 7.16 9.05
C ALA A 226 -10.04 6.75 7.56
N LEU A 227 -11.15 6.22 7.01
CA LEU A 227 -11.23 5.84 5.59
C LEU A 227 -10.99 7.01 4.63
N PRO A 228 -11.52 8.23 4.86
CA PRO A 228 -11.32 9.35 3.93
C PRO A 228 -9.85 9.73 3.75
N ASN A 229 -9.02 9.59 4.79
CA ASN A 229 -7.57 9.76 4.68
C ASN A 229 -6.95 8.73 3.74
N LEU A 230 -7.31 7.45 3.89
CA LEU A 230 -6.81 6.38 3.00
C LEU A 230 -7.30 6.57 1.56
N ILE A 231 -8.54 7.02 1.37
CA ILE A 231 -9.08 7.35 0.04
C ILE A 231 -8.30 8.51 -0.58
N LEU A 232 -8.01 9.56 0.20
CA LEU A 232 -7.23 10.71 -0.28
C LEU A 232 -5.83 10.28 -0.74
N LEU A 233 -5.09 9.54 0.10
CA LEU A 233 -3.81 8.98 -0.27
C LEU A 233 -3.97 8.14 -1.55
N ALA A 234 -4.96 7.26 -1.59
CA ALA A 234 -5.15 6.36 -2.70
C ALA A 234 -5.44 7.08 -4.04
N LEU A 235 -6.19 8.17 -4.02
CA LEU A 235 -6.45 9.05 -5.16
C LEU A 235 -5.16 9.73 -5.64
N LEU A 236 -4.34 10.24 -4.71
CA LEU A 236 -3.04 10.86 -5.04
C LEU A 236 -2.10 9.86 -5.72
N LEU A 237 -2.00 8.65 -5.19
CA LEU A 237 -1.17 7.57 -5.75
C LEU A 237 -1.64 7.15 -7.15
N ALA A 238 -2.96 7.03 -7.35
CA ALA A 238 -3.53 6.76 -8.68
C ALA A 238 -3.24 7.90 -9.66
N GLY A 239 -3.33 9.16 -9.22
CA GLY A 239 -2.96 10.33 -10.02
C GLY A 239 -1.49 10.33 -10.45
N LEU A 240 -0.57 10.05 -9.51
CA LEU A 240 0.86 9.90 -9.78
C LEU A 240 1.12 8.78 -10.79
N ARG A 241 0.49 7.62 -10.61
CA ARG A 241 0.60 6.48 -11.53
C ARG A 241 0.21 6.84 -12.95
N LEU A 242 -0.95 7.48 -13.13
CA LEU A 242 -1.50 7.78 -14.46
C LEU A 242 -0.73 8.91 -15.16
N ARG A 243 -0.38 9.98 -14.43
CA ARG A 243 0.32 11.15 -14.99
C ARG A 243 1.78 10.84 -15.33
N SER A 244 2.49 10.12 -14.45
CA SER A 244 3.90 9.78 -14.67
C SER A 244 4.09 8.63 -15.66
N GLY A 245 3.08 7.75 -15.82
CA GLY A 245 3.22 6.50 -16.56
C GLY A 245 4.12 5.47 -15.86
N SER A 246 4.47 5.71 -14.59
CA SER A 246 5.35 4.85 -13.80
C SER A 246 4.69 4.54 -12.46
N ILE A 247 4.96 3.35 -11.94
CA ILE A 247 4.54 2.96 -10.59
C ILE A 247 5.47 3.55 -9.51
N TRP A 248 6.73 3.85 -9.86
CA TRP A 248 7.74 4.27 -8.88
C TRP A 248 7.42 5.57 -8.14
N PRO A 249 6.89 6.63 -8.78
CA PRO A 249 6.43 7.80 -8.04
C PRO A 249 5.33 7.49 -7.03
N ALA A 250 4.41 6.57 -7.35
CA ALA A 250 3.37 6.16 -6.40
C ALA A 250 3.97 5.35 -5.24
N VAL A 251 4.87 4.39 -5.53
CA VAL A 251 5.59 3.63 -4.50
C VAL A 251 6.36 4.56 -3.56
N LEU A 252 7.06 5.57 -4.12
CA LEU A 252 7.82 6.54 -3.33
C LEU A 252 6.92 7.41 -2.46
N ALA A 253 5.82 7.94 -3.00
CA ALA A 253 4.87 8.74 -2.23
C ALA A 253 4.22 7.93 -1.10
N HIS A 254 3.84 6.69 -1.38
CA HIS A 254 3.27 5.78 -0.40
C HIS A 254 4.30 5.43 0.70
N GLY A 255 5.53 5.11 0.31
CA GLY A 255 6.64 4.90 1.25
C GLY A 255 6.91 6.13 2.11
N ALA A 256 6.93 7.33 1.55
CA ALA A 256 7.13 8.58 2.30
C ALA A 256 5.99 8.84 3.31
N ASN A 257 4.74 8.57 2.92
CA ASN A 257 3.59 8.62 3.83
C ASN A 257 3.76 7.64 5.00
N ASN A 258 4.15 6.39 4.70
CA ASN A 258 4.37 5.38 5.72
C ASN A 258 5.56 5.72 6.62
N LEU A 259 6.63 6.29 6.05
CA LEU A 259 7.80 6.73 6.79
C LEU A 259 7.43 7.79 7.84
N LEU A 260 6.61 8.77 7.47
CA LEU A 260 6.14 9.77 8.42
C LEU A 260 5.28 9.14 9.53
N ALA A 261 4.41 8.19 9.17
CA ALA A 261 3.57 7.48 10.14
C ALA A 261 4.39 6.66 11.14
N VAL A 262 5.51 6.06 10.72
CA VAL A 262 6.38 5.25 11.59
C VAL A 262 7.49 6.06 12.27
N ALA A 263 7.77 7.30 11.84
CA ALA A 263 8.78 8.16 12.45
C ALA A 263 8.51 8.38 13.96
N VAL A 264 7.24 8.44 14.35
CA VAL A 264 6.81 8.58 15.76
C VAL A 264 7.34 7.46 16.65
N TRP A 265 7.62 6.27 16.12
CA TRP A 265 8.18 5.14 16.87
C TRP A 265 9.56 5.44 17.48
N PHE A 266 10.27 6.43 16.94
CA PHE A 266 11.61 6.82 17.38
C PHE A 266 11.63 8.12 18.17
N VAL A 267 10.56 8.92 18.07
CA VAL A 267 10.42 10.20 18.77
C VAL A 267 9.73 10.03 20.12
N ALA A 268 8.88 9.00 20.28
CA ALA A 268 8.36 8.57 21.58
C ALA A 268 9.44 7.81 22.38
N ILE A 269 10.46 8.53 22.84
CA ILE A 269 11.36 8.09 23.90
C ILE A 269 10.59 8.32 25.20
N ASN A 270 10.41 7.24 25.99
CA ASN A 270 9.71 7.20 27.28
C ASN A 270 9.75 8.53 28.05
N PRO A 271 8.62 9.16 28.42
CA PRO A 271 8.66 9.92 29.65
C PRO A 271 8.94 8.92 30.77
N PRO A 272 10.01 9.08 31.57
CA PRO A 272 10.17 8.29 32.77
C PRO A 272 8.96 8.57 33.67
N GLY A 273 8.22 7.52 34.02
CA GLY A 273 7.13 7.52 34.98
C GLY A 273 7.10 6.17 35.67
#